data_AF-A0A1G1D2X5-F1
#
_entry.id   AF-A0A1G1D2X5-F1
#
_cell.length_a   1.000
_cell.length_b   1.000
_cell.length_c   1.000
_cell.angle_alpha   90.00
_cell.angle_beta   90.00
_cell.angle_gamma   90.00
#
_symmetry.space_group_name_H-M   'P 1'
#
loop_
_entity.id
_entity.type
_entity.pdbx_description
1 polymer ?
#
loop_
_entity_poly.entity_id
_entity_poly.type
_entity_poly.pdbx_seq_one_letter_code
_entity_poly.pdbx_strand_id
1 'polypeptide(L)'
;TDTKTLSLSLPLEKLNYYNSLPMPVLLVKYYSPSKELYFRWVHGIDPYYSRKRGSKSVSVKFTEENKWTYQTPDSLIQYLKIFEQLHNPRLPLPIKFVFEFSGKELFSVAISEIESMVRNAARSLSDIISFPTKPDNELTPKIKITKDLIEIHLSGISSCTLHISSKNYSKEKIKYLPHDVLIAISLALHVLGHDNIAAEIANEHILSSGLCKEFNIILAVVGCFATSRKIDMALKIAKQYIELYDYDSSIYIVFSLPAFRKVKMTNSEFQAFKELHLIAIDKAKKTGFMESAATCCYNLGTYMGGISRFRKDKREALKYYLLAAKCDPSYKKRNYFWEEIAGILFVLGKFSFSEKFYNKALEFGASIRYMALRADALMFAGRYKDAKNLFEEYVEKTDEVDSEWILKLWVLDELMRIVKTENQTRYPLKAIEIALKKKEKSFELAFEYDGLCGLAWFNRGVQKNLNKDHRETLISFLISGLVQPNDIEAWLNVLFSAFNCPEYVWLIPHVVSIAYFVNGEEFLRQFSQIVKEKNLPREAKTEIINIIGTIMHEFSKSKEQRPIIRLFNPDGTYKVID
;
A
#
# COMPACT_ATOMS: atom_id res chain seq x y z
N THR A 1 -52.63 9.07 8.62
CA THR A 1 -51.79 9.28 7.40
C THR A 1 -51.11 7.97 7.06
N ASP A 2 -51.22 7.53 5.81
CA ASP A 2 -50.76 6.21 5.36
C ASP A 2 -49.22 6.18 5.32
N THR A 3 -48.60 5.59 6.35
CA THR A 3 -47.14 5.65 6.59
C THR A 3 -46.31 4.92 5.54
N LYS A 4 -46.93 4.06 4.71
CA LYS A 4 -46.25 3.41 3.58
C LYS A 4 -45.90 4.40 2.46
N THR A 5 -46.71 5.44 2.26
CA THR A 5 -46.60 6.32 1.09
C THR A 5 -45.42 7.31 1.19
N LEU A 6 -44.96 7.62 2.41
CA LEU A 6 -43.78 8.45 2.70
C LEU A 6 -42.49 7.63 2.92
N SER A 7 -42.39 6.45 2.32
CA SER A 7 -41.17 5.63 2.31
C SER A 7 -40.60 5.46 0.90
N LEU A 8 -39.28 5.32 0.77
CA LEU A 8 -38.57 5.01 -0.47
C LEU A 8 -37.67 3.81 -0.22
N SER A 9 -37.83 2.74 -1.01
CA SER A 9 -36.87 1.63 -1.02
C SER A 9 -35.70 1.99 -1.91
N LEU A 10 -34.49 2.07 -1.34
CA LEU A 10 -33.26 2.41 -2.05
C LEU A 10 -32.31 1.20 -2.02
N PRO A 11 -31.79 0.71 -3.16
CA PRO A 11 -30.78 -0.34 -3.19
C PRO A 11 -29.52 0.07 -2.41
N LEU A 12 -28.94 -0.86 -1.65
CA LEU A 12 -27.74 -0.62 -0.83
C LEU A 12 -26.55 -0.19 -1.69
N GLU A 13 -26.35 -0.81 -2.86
CA GLU A 13 -25.30 -0.43 -3.80
C GLU A 13 -25.44 1.04 -4.24
N LYS A 14 -26.68 1.50 -4.45
CA LYS A 14 -26.97 2.88 -4.84
C LYS A 14 -26.76 3.86 -3.68
N LEU A 15 -27.12 3.47 -2.46
CA LEU A 15 -26.82 4.25 -1.26
C LEU A 15 -25.30 4.39 -1.06
N ASN A 16 -24.55 3.29 -1.22
CA ASN A 16 -23.10 3.29 -1.12
C ASN A 16 -22.45 4.14 -2.22
N TYR A 17 -22.94 4.05 -3.46
CA TYR A 17 -22.51 4.90 -4.56
C TYR A 17 -22.71 6.39 -4.22
N TYR A 18 -23.91 6.78 -3.76
CA TYR A 18 -24.17 8.16 -3.37
C TYR A 18 -23.29 8.64 -2.21
N ASN A 19 -23.04 7.79 -1.22
CA ASN A 19 -22.12 8.11 -0.12
C ASN A 19 -20.65 8.23 -0.57
N SER A 20 -20.27 7.64 -1.71
CA SER A 20 -18.92 7.74 -2.26
C SER A 20 -18.68 9.01 -3.10
N LEU A 21 -19.73 9.76 -3.44
CA LEU A 21 -19.59 10.97 -4.23
C LEU A 21 -18.99 12.11 -3.39
N PRO A 22 -18.12 12.94 -3.98
CA PRO A 22 -17.52 14.08 -3.29
C PRO A 22 -18.53 15.21 -3.02
N MET A 23 -19.71 15.15 -3.63
CA MET A 23 -20.78 16.13 -3.50
C MET A 23 -21.95 15.53 -2.73
N PRO A 24 -22.63 16.32 -1.87
CA PRO A 24 -23.73 15.80 -1.09
C PRO A 24 -24.93 15.47 -1.98
N VAL A 25 -25.51 14.29 -1.78
CA VAL A 25 -26.69 13.86 -2.56
C VAL A 25 -27.97 14.10 -1.77
N LEU A 26 -28.90 14.86 -2.37
CA LEU A 26 -30.23 15.13 -1.83
C LEU A 26 -31.28 14.22 -2.48
N LEU A 27 -32.02 13.46 -1.67
CA LEU A 27 -33.23 12.77 -2.12
C LEU A 27 -34.41 13.71 -1.97
N VAL A 28 -35.18 13.89 -3.04
CA VAL A 28 -36.40 14.69 -3.04
C VAL A 28 -37.57 13.81 -3.44
N LYS A 29 -38.66 13.90 -2.70
CA LYS A 29 -39.90 13.15 -2.92
C LYS A 29 -41.09 14.08 -2.93
N TYR A 30 -41.86 14.06 -4.01
CA TYR A 30 -43.12 14.77 -4.12
C TYR A 30 -44.29 13.85 -3.75
N TYR A 31 -45.16 14.29 -2.86
CA TYR A 31 -46.37 13.58 -2.44
C TYR A 31 -47.60 14.23 -3.07
N SER A 32 -48.05 13.65 -4.20
CA SER A 32 -49.10 14.22 -5.05
C SER A 32 -50.44 14.51 -4.34
N PRO A 33 -50.98 13.65 -3.44
CA PRO A 33 -52.27 13.90 -2.80
C PRO A 33 -52.32 15.19 -1.96
N SER A 34 -51.28 15.50 -1.18
CA SER A 34 -51.20 16.74 -0.40
C SER A 34 -50.46 17.87 -1.11
N LYS A 35 -49.87 17.58 -2.28
CA LYS A 35 -49.00 18.49 -3.05
C LYS A 35 -47.78 18.96 -2.24
N GLU A 36 -47.31 18.13 -1.32
CA GLU A 36 -46.17 18.45 -0.47
C GLU A 36 -44.88 17.88 -1.05
N LEU A 37 -43.77 18.58 -0.79
CA LEU A 37 -42.43 18.13 -1.14
C LEU A 37 -41.71 17.72 0.15
N TYR A 38 -40.95 16.64 0.08
CA TYR A 38 -40.11 16.16 1.16
C TYR A 38 -38.67 16.00 0.66
N PHE A 39 -37.69 16.20 1.52
CA PHE A 39 -36.28 16.07 1.19
C PHE A 39 -35.48 15.37 2.29
N ARG A 40 -34.43 14.65 1.92
CA ARG A 40 -33.51 14.03 2.88
C ARG A 40 -32.13 13.85 2.28
N TRP A 41 -31.09 14.20 3.03
CA TRP A 41 -29.71 13.95 2.62
C TRP A 41 -29.40 12.45 2.67
N VAL A 42 -28.75 11.93 1.63
CA VAL A 42 -28.33 10.52 1.57
C VAL A 42 -27.38 10.18 2.71
N HIS A 43 -26.45 11.08 3.02
CA HIS A 43 -25.40 10.85 4.01
C HIS A 43 -25.90 10.76 5.46
N GLY A 44 -27.13 11.19 5.74
CA GLY A 44 -27.79 11.05 7.04
C GLY A 44 -28.72 9.81 7.15
N ILE A 45 -28.56 8.81 6.29
CA ILE A 45 -29.37 7.58 6.30
C ILE A 45 -28.60 6.47 7.00
N ASP A 46 -29.09 6.04 8.17
CA ASP A 46 -28.58 4.87 8.88
C ASP A 46 -29.15 3.55 8.31
N PRO A 47 -28.32 2.67 7.73
CA PRO A 47 -28.76 1.38 7.21
C PRO A 47 -29.04 0.32 8.30
N TYR A 48 -28.69 0.54 9.57
CA TYR A 48 -28.76 -0.47 10.63
C TYR A 48 -30.20 -0.99 10.85
N TYR A 49 -31.15 -0.08 11.09
CA TYR A 49 -32.55 -0.45 11.38
C TYR A 49 -33.35 -0.92 10.16
N SER A 50 -32.81 -0.77 8.96
CA SER A 50 -33.44 -1.20 7.71
C SER A 50 -32.94 -2.56 7.22
N ARG A 51 -31.94 -3.15 7.88
CA ARG A 51 -31.46 -4.52 7.64
C ARG A 51 -32.39 -5.56 8.29
N LYS A 52 -33.36 -6.06 7.53
CA LYS A 52 -33.65 -7.50 7.64
C LYS A 52 -32.40 -8.24 7.12
N ARG A 53 -31.90 -9.25 7.86
CA ARG A 53 -30.74 -10.06 7.41
C ARG A 53 -30.94 -10.50 5.96
N GLY A 54 -30.02 -10.12 5.06
CA GLY A 54 -30.07 -10.44 3.63
C GLY A 54 -30.81 -9.44 2.72
N SER A 55 -31.34 -8.33 3.23
CA SER A 55 -31.98 -7.30 2.40
C SER A 55 -30.97 -6.57 1.50
N LYS A 56 -31.29 -6.47 0.20
CA LYS A 56 -30.50 -5.69 -0.79
C LYS A 56 -30.87 -4.21 -0.83
N SER A 57 -31.87 -3.78 -0.05
CA SER A 57 -32.38 -2.41 -0.04
C SER A 57 -32.65 -1.88 1.38
N VAL A 58 -32.56 -0.57 1.51
CA VAL A 58 -32.86 0.21 2.72
C VAL A 58 -34.15 0.98 2.51
N SER A 59 -35.06 0.92 3.48
CA SER A 59 -36.28 1.74 3.48
C SER A 59 -35.98 3.11 4.09
N VAL A 60 -35.87 4.13 3.25
CA VAL A 60 -35.73 5.53 3.65
C VAL A 60 -37.12 6.07 3.99
N LYS A 61 -37.33 6.51 5.24
CA LYS A 61 -38.59 7.13 5.67
C LYS A 61 -38.45 8.65 5.64
N PHE A 62 -39.46 9.32 5.11
CA PHE A 62 -39.61 10.78 5.19
C PHE A 62 -40.58 11.10 6.33
N THR A 63 -40.17 11.96 7.25
CA THR A 63 -40.97 12.44 8.38
C THR A 63 -41.42 13.88 8.15
N GLU A 64 -42.21 14.45 9.05
CA GLU A 64 -42.61 15.87 8.97
C GLU A 64 -41.41 16.83 9.04
N GLU A 65 -40.32 16.43 9.71
CA GLU A 65 -39.06 17.20 9.73
C GLU A 65 -38.40 17.28 8.34
N ASN A 66 -38.78 16.38 7.42
CA ASN A 66 -38.28 16.34 6.06
C ASN A 66 -39.16 17.12 5.08
N LYS A 67 -40.26 17.73 5.54
CA LYS A 67 -41.15 18.50 4.69
C LYS A 67 -40.46 19.79 4.25
N TRP A 68 -40.55 20.08 2.96
CA TRP A 68 -40.04 21.32 2.39
C TRP A 68 -40.90 22.50 2.87
N THR A 69 -40.25 23.48 3.49
CA THR A 69 -40.85 24.72 3.99
C THR A 69 -40.17 25.94 3.35
N TYR A 70 -40.62 27.13 3.73
CA TYR A 70 -40.01 28.37 3.25
C TYR A 70 -38.57 28.58 3.77
N GLN A 71 -38.19 27.93 4.88
CA GLN A 71 -36.83 27.96 5.43
C GLN A 71 -35.90 26.90 4.82
N THR A 72 -36.44 25.90 4.11
CA THR A 72 -35.63 24.82 3.56
C THR A 72 -34.49 25.31 2.68
N PRO A 73 -34.67 26.26 1.73
CA PRO A 73 -33.55 26.77 0.92
C PRO A 73 -32.36 27.26 1.74
N ASP A 74 -32.61 28.08 2.77
CA ASP A 74 -31.55 28.62 3.62
C ASP A 74 -30.83 27.51 4.41
N SER A 75 -31.58 26.54 4.93
CA SER A 75 -31.02 25.38 5.62
C SER A 75 -30.13 24.52 4.71
N LEU A 76 -30.50 24.36 3.43
CA LEU A 76 -29.70 23.63 2.45
C LEU A 76 -28.41 24.38 2.12
N ILE A 77 -28.46 25.70 1.94
CA ILE A 77 -27.27 26.52 1.72
C ILE A 77 -26.32 26.43 2.92
N GLN A 78 -26.86 26.49 4.13
CA GLN A 78 -26.06 26.37 5.34
C GLN A 78 -25.45 24.97 5.48
N TYR A 79 -26.21 23.92 5.17
CA TYR A 79 -25.71 22.55 5.12
C TYR A 79 -24.55 22.41 4.12
N LEU A 80 -24.67 22.98 2.92
CA LEU A 80 -23.61 22.92 1.90
C LEU A 80 -22.33 23.63 2.38
N LYS A 81 -22.44 24.79 3.02
CA LYS A 81 -21.28 25.49 3.60
C LYS A 81 -20.56 24.65 4.65
N ILE A 82 -21.33 23.98 5.51
CA ILE A 82 -20.78 23.10 6.55
C ILE A 82 -20.21 21.82 5.94
N PHE A 83 -20.83 21.28 4.89
CA PHE A 83 -20.33 20.15 4.14
C PHE A 83 -18.96 20.45 3.55
N GLU A 84 -18.81 21.60 2.88
CA GLU A 84 -17.52 22.06 2.35
C GLU A 84 -16.48 22.27 3.45
N GLN A 85 -16.88 22.89 4.57
CA GLN A 85 -15.98 23.09 5.72
C GLN A 85 -15.51 21.77 6.32
N LEU A 86 -16.41 20.79 6.47
CA LEU A 86 -16.09 19.47 7.02
C LEU A 86 -15.34 18.56 6.05
N HIS A 87 -15.36 18.82 4.74
CA HIS A 87 -14.50 18.12 3.78
C HIS A 87 -13.20 18.88 3.48
N ASN A 88 -13.04 20.08 4.04
CA ASN A 88 -11.82 20.86 3.88
C ASN A 88 -10.67 20.20 4.66
N PRO A 89 -9.50 19.91 4.04
CA PRO A 89 -8.35 19.35 4.75
C PRO A 89 -7.87 20.19 5.94
N ARG A 90 -8.21 21.48 5.98
CA ARG A 90 -7.96 22.40 7.10
C ARG A 90 -9.26 22.64 7.87
N LEU A 91 -9.68 21.63 8.62
CA LEU A 91 -10.84 21.74 9.48
C LEU A 91 -10.59 22.80 10.58
N PRO A 92 -11.47 23.79 10.76
CA PRO A 92 -11.33 24.76 11.85
C PRO A 92 -11.46 24.08 13.21
N LEU A 93 -10.47 24.32 14.07
CA LEU A 93 -10.40 23.78 15.42
C LEU A 93 -10.59 24.89 16.48
N PRO A 94 -11.14 24.58 17.65
CA PRO A 94 -11.69 23.27 18.03
C PRO A 94 -13.06 22.99 17.40
N ILE A 95 -13.33 21.72 17.10
CA ILE A 95 -14.64 21.26 16.64
C ILE A 95 -15.61 21.34 17.83
N LYS A 96 -16.70 22.08 17.65
CA LYS A 96 -17.70 22.31 18.70
C LYS A 96 -18.78 21.23 18.65
N PHE A 97 -18.96 20.49 19.75
CA PHE A 97 -20.00 19.49 19.90
C PHE A 97 -20.98 19.87 21.01
N VAL A 98 -22.29 19.75 20.75
CA VAL A 98 -23.33 19.96 21.76
C VAL A 98 -23.95 18.63 22.14
N PHE A 99 -24.22 18.43 23.42
CA PHE A 99 -24.87 17.21 23.89
C PHE A 99 -26.39 17.26 23.70
N GLU A 100 -26.95 16.13 23.30
CA GLU A 100 -28.39 15.88 23.24
C GLU A 100 -28.70 14.60 24.04
N PHE A 101 -29.54 14.73 25.05
CA PHE A 101 -29.89 13.62 25.95
C PHE A 101 -31.39 13.36 25.96
N SER A 102 -31.76 12.09 26.14
CA SER A 102 -33.16 11.69 26.31
C SER A 102 -33.48 11.43 27.79
N GLY A 103 -33.97 12.45 28.50
CA GLY A 103 -34.42 12.34 29.90
C GLY A 103 -33.67 13.29 30.85
N LYS A 104 -33.73 13.00 32.16
CA LYS A 104 -32.93 13.69 33.21
C LYS A 104 -31.75 12.84 33.70
N GLU A 105 -31.83 11.53 33.47
CA GLU A 105 -30.85 10.53 33.91
C GLU A 105 -30.68 9.45 32.84
N LEU A 106 -29.47 8.93 32.72
CA LEU A 106 -29.13 7.77 31.89
C LEU A 106 -28.27 6.81 32.71
N PHE A 107 -28.52 5.50 32.59
CA PHE A 107 -27.78 4.47 33.34
C PHE A 107 -27.72 4.71 34.87
N SER A 108 -28.78 5.32 35.42
CA SER A 108 -28.88 5.73 36.82
C SER A 108 -27.87 6.79 37.26
N VAL A 109 -27.41 7.61 36.31
CA VAL A 109 -26.48 8.73 36.53
C VAL A 109 -27.12 10.01 35.97
N ALA A 110 -26.96 11.12 36.68
CA ALA A 110 -27.47 12.42 36.24
C ALA A 110 -26.78 12.85 34.94
N ILE A 111 -27.53 13.46 34.02
CA ILE A 111 -26.98 13.90 32.73
C ILE A 111 -25.83 14.89 32.89
N SER A 112 -25.91 15.81 33.87
CA SER A 112 -24.84 16.76 34.17
C SER A 112 -23.54 16.08 34.60
N GLU A 113 -23.63 14.93 35.27
CA GLU A 113 -22.47 14.13 35.66
C GLU A 113 -21.87 13.44 34.43
N ILE A 114 -22.68 12.84 33.55
CA ILE A 114 -22.21 12.26 32.28
C ILE A 114 -21.52 13.32 31.42
N GLU A 115 -22.14 14.49 31.27
CA GLU A 115 -21.57 15.60 30.51
C GLU A 115 -20.22 16.04 31.10
N SER A 116 -20.14 16.18 32.44
CA SER A 116 -18.90 16.50 33.14
C SER A 116 -17.82 15.42 32.92
N MET A 117 -18.18 14.13 32.96
CA MET A 117 -17.25 13.04 32.69
C MET A 117 -16.66 13.11 31.27
N VAL A 118 -17.49 13.37 30.25
CA VAL A 118 -17.01 13.50 28.86
C VAL A 118 -16.11 14.72 28.71
N ARG A 119 -16.51 15.88 29.26
CA ARG A 119 -15.72 17.11 29.23
C ARG A 119 -14.37 16.94 29.92
N ASN A 120 -14.35 16.25 31.06
CA ASN A 120 -13.12 15.98 31.81
C ASN A 120 -12.20 15.03 31.05
N ALA A 121 -12.74 13.97 30.43
CA ALA A 121 -11.96 13.05 29.61
C ALA A 121 -11.36 13.75 28.38
N ALA A 122 -12.05 14.74 27.82
CA ALA A 122 -11.59 15.50 26.65
C ALA A 122 -10.71 16.72 26.98
N ARG A 123 -10.34 16.93 28.25
CA ARG A 123 -9.69 18.17 28.70
C ARG A 123 -8.33 18.44 28.03
N SER A 124 -7.56 17.39 27.81
CA SER A 124 -6.29 17.37 27.07
C SER A 124 -6.45 17.65 25.57
N LEU A 125 -7.67 17.49 25.04
CA LEU A 125 -8.00 17.67 23.63
C LEU A 125 -8.71 19.01 23.38
N SER A 126 -8.61 19.99 24.29
CA SER A 126 -9.36 21.26 24.22
C SER A 126 -9.08 22.08 22.96
N ASP A 127 -7.91 21.91 22.37
CA ASP A 127 -7.51 22.57 21.12
C ASP A 127 -8.11 21.89 19.88
N ILE A 128 -8.64 20.68 20.04
CA ILE A 128 -9.18 19.83 18.95
C ILE A 128 -10.71 19.77 19.02
N ILE A 129 -11.25 19.55 20.21
CA ILE A 129 -12.68 19.44 20.45
C ILE A 129 -13.08 20.31 21.64
N SER A 130 -14.28 20.89 21.54
CA SER A 130 -14.86 21.68 22.62
C SER A 130 -16.35 21.39 22.71
N PHE A 131 -16.91 21.60 23.90
CA PHE A 131 -18.31 21.32 24.17
C PHE A 131 -19.00 22.60 24.64
N PRO A 132 -19.50 23.48 23.76
CA PRO A 132 -20.26 24.65 24.24
C PRO A 132 -21.58 24.21 24.89
N THR A 133 -22.12 25.03 25.80
CA THR A 133 -23.42 24.76 26.45
C THR A 133 -24.61 25.04 25.54
N LYS A 134 -24.42 25.87 24.50
CA LYS A 134 -25.44 26.20 23.50
C LYS A 134 -24.87 26.01 22.09
N PRO A 135 -25.68 25.54 21.14
CA PRO A 135 -25.28 25.46 19.75
C PRO A 135 -25.11 26.87 19.16
N ASP A 136 -24.11 27.05 18.31
CA ASP A 136 -23.93 28.29 17.53
C ASP A 136 -25.04 28.43 16.48
N ASN A 137 -25.49 27.30 15.93
CA ASN A 137 -26.60 27.17 14.98
C ASN A 137 -27.17 25.74 14.98
N GLU A 138 -28.29 25.50 14.28
CA GLU A 138 -28.98 24.18 14.23
C GLU A 138 -28.12 23.04 13.70
N LEU A 139 -27.12 23.37 12.87
CA LEU A 139 -26.19 22.44 12.25
C LEU A 139 -24.89 22.30 13.05
N THR A 140 -24.83 22.77 14.29
CA THR A 140 -23.69 22.47 15.19
C THR A 140 -23.60 20.95 15.37
N PRO A 141 -22.40 20.32 15.28
CA PRO A 141 -22.23 18.90 15.57
C PRO A 141 -22.84 18.49 16.92
N LYS A 142 -23.50 17.34 16.95
CA LYS A 142 -24.24 16.87 18.14
C LYS A 142 -23.74 15.52 18.61
N ILE A 143 -23.78 15.33 19.93
CA ILE A 143 -23.52 14.06 20.58
C ILE A 143 -24.82 13.64 21.23
N LYS A 144 -25.52 12.70 20.59
CA LYS A 144 -26.77 12.17 21.09
C LYS A 144 -26.49 10.92 21.92
N ILE A 145 -26.85 10.97 23.20
CA ILE A 145 -26.69 9.82 24.11
C ILE A 145 -28.06 9.43 24.64
N THR A 146 -28.42 8.16 24.42
CA THR A 146 -29.66 7.56 24.92
C THR A 146 -29.32 6.26 25.66
N LYS A 147 -30.34 5.53 26.12
CA LYS A 147 -30.13 4.21 26.76
C LYS A 147 -29.69 3.12 25.76
N ASP A 148 -29.95 3.34 24.47
CA ASP A 148 -29.82 2.31 23.43
C ASP A 148 -28.78 2.68 22.34
N LEU A 149 -28.32 3.93 22.30
CA LEU A 149 -27.29 4.36 21.35
C LEU A 149 -26.48 5.56 21.84
N ILE A 150 -25.25 5.63 21.35
CA ILE A 150 -24.40 6.84 21.28
C ILE A 150 -24.29 7.19 19.80
N GLU A 151 -24.62 8.42 19.44
CA GLU A 151 -24.59 8.85 18.05
C GLU A 151 -23.90 10.20 17.93
N ILE A 152 -22.86 10.23 17.12
CA ILE A 152 -22.12 11.45 16.79
C ILE A 152 -22.64 11.96 15.47
N HIS A 153 -23.29 13.12 15.46
CA HIS A 153 -23.79 13.79 14.27
C HIS A 153 -22.85 14.91 13.90
N LEU A 154 -22.16 14.79 12.76
CA LEU A 154 -21.38 15.87 12.17
C LEU A 154 -22.27 16.65 11.21
N SER A 155 -23.25 17.37 11.78
CA SER A 155 -24.11 18.30 11.06
C SER A 155 -24.96 17.67 9.94
N GLY A 156 -25.31 16.38 10.09
CA GLY A 156 -26.09 15.61 9.12
C GLY A 156 -25.30 15.07 7.93
N ILE A 157 -23.97 15.26 7.92
CA ILE A 157 -23.07 14.90 6.81
C ILE A 157 -22.44 13.54 7.03
N SER A 158 -22.02 13.27 8.26
CA SER A 158 -21.54 11.96 8.66
C SER A 158 -22.06 11.69 10.06
N SER A 159 -22.33 10.42 10.33
CA SER A 159 -22.68 9.98 11.66
C SER A 159 -21.95 8.70 12.02
N CYS A 160 -21.51 8.62 13.27
CA CYS A 160 -21.08 7.36 13.86
C CYS A 160 -22.10 6.98 14.92
N THR A 161 -22.79 5.85 14.70
CA THR A 161 -23.81 5.33 15.61
C THR A 161 -23.31 4.05 16.25
N LEU A 162 -23.17 4.08 17.58
CA LEU A 162 -22.87 2.92 18.40
C LEU A 162 -24.16 2.47 19.07
N HIS A 163 -24.64 1.29 18.71
CA HIS A 163 -25.77 0.67 19.40
C HIS A 163 -25.28 0.06 20.71
N ILE A 164 -25.84 0.54 21.81
CA ILE A 164 -25.48 0.13 23.17
C ILE A 164 -26.72 -0.47 23.84
N SER A 165 -26.53 -1.23 24.92
CA SER A 165 -27.62 -1.67 25.77
C SER A 165 -27.37 -1.22 27.21
N SER A 166 -28.41 -1.22 28.04
CA SER A 166 -28.27 -0.96 29.47
C SER A 166 -27.28 -1.90 30.18
N LYS A 167 -26.98 -3.08 29.60
CA LYS A 167 -25.96 -4.01 30.10
C LYS A 167 -24.53 -3.57 29.80
N ASN A 168 -24.33 -2.70 28.81
CA ASN A 168 -23.01 -2.19 28.44
C ASN A 168 -22.49 -1.19 29.50
N TYR A 169 -23.37 -0.38 30.08
CA TYR A 169 -23.03 0.63 31.09
C TYR A 169 -23.76 0.38 32.42
N SER A 170 -23.37 -0.68 33.13
CA SER A 170 -23.68 -0.78 34.56
C SER A 170 -22.98 0.33 35.35
N LYS A 171 -23.37 0.54 36.60
CA LYS A 171 -22.74 1.53 37.50
C LYS A 171 -21.21 1.43 37.56
N GLU A 172 -20.66 0.22 37.42
CA GLU A 172 -19.21 -0.04 37.40
C GLU A 172 -18.54 0.23 36.04
N LYS A 173 -19.32 0.15 34.96
CA LYS A 173 -18.84 0.30 33.58
C LYS A 173 -19.08 1.71 33.02
N ILE A 174 -19.83 2.56 33.72
CA ILE A 174 -20.11 3.93 33.29
C ILE A 174 -18.81 4.75 33.06
N LYS A 175 -17.71 4.40 33.75
CA LYS A 175 -16.38 4.99 33.54
C LYS A 175 -15.85 4.86 32.11
N TYR A 176 -16.35 3.91 31.31
CA TYR A 176 -15.96 3.73 29.91
C TYR A 176 -16.71 4.66 28.97
N LEU A 177 -17.92 5.10 29.34
CA LEU A 177 -18.79 5.94 28.52
C LEU A 177 -18.10 7.18 27.94
N PRO A 178 -17.37 8.01 28.71
CA PRO A 178 -16.72 9.18 28.14
C PRO A 178 -15.69 8.83 27.06
N HIS A 179 -14.95 7.74 27.23
CA HIS A 179 -13.98 7.27 26.26
C HIS A 179 -14.66 6.68 25.01
N ASP A 180 -15.77 5.97 25.18
CA ASP A 180 -16.56 5.42 24.07
C ASP A 180 -17.15 6.53 23.19
N VAL A 181 -17.64 7.62 23.81
CA VAL A 181 -18.09 8.83 23.10
C VAL A 181 -16.94 9.44 22.29
N LEU A 182 -15.75 9.56 22.88
CA LEU A 182 -14.58 10.14 22.21
C LEU A 182 -14.06 9.25 21.07
N ILE A 183 -14.11 7.93 21.23
CA ILE A 183 -13.82 7.00 20.13
C ILE A 183 -14.88 7.11 19.03
N ALA A 184 -16.16 7.27 19.36
CA ALA A 184 -17.18 7.51 18.34
C ALA A 184 -16.93 8.80 17.55
N ILE A 185 -16.46 9.87 18.22
CA ILE A 185 -16.06 11.12 17.56
C ILE A 185 -14.87 10.87 16.63
N SER A 186 -13.84 10.18 17.12
CA SER A 186 -12.68 9.79 16.32
C SER A 186 -13.09 9.05 15.04
N LEU A 187 -13.95 8.04 15.16
CA LEU A 187 -14.42 7.27 14.01
C LEU A 187 -15.23 8.11 13.02
N ALA A 188 -16.10 9.01 13.51
CA ALA A 188 -16.86 9.91 12.64
C ALA A 188 -15.93 10.83 11.83
N LEU A 189 -14.86 11.32 12.45
CA LEU A 189 -13.84 12.15 11.79
C LEU A 189 -12.96 11.36 10.83
N HIS A 190 -12.62 10.11 11.16
CA HIS A 190 -11.90 9.20 10.26
C HIS A 190 -12.71 8.95 8.98
N VAL A 191 -14.02 8.73 9.10
CA VAL A 191 -14.91 8.55 7.94
C VAL A 191 -14.93 9.79 7.03
N LEU A 192 -14.77 10.99 7.58
CA LEU A 192 -14.65 12.24 6.82
C LEU A 192 -13.23 12.51 6.26
N GLY A 193 -12.26 11.64 6.52
CA GLY A 193 -10.88 11.80 6.07
C GLY A 193 -10.00 12.67 6.97
N HIS A 194 -10.45 13.02 8.18
CA HIS A 194 -9.67 13.78 9.17
C HIS A 194 -8.77 12.88 10.02
N ASP A 195 -7.97 12.05 9.35
CA ASP A 195 -7.23 10.95 9.99
C ASP A 195 -6.29 11.38 11.11
N ASN A 196 -5.62 12.53 10.97
CA ASN A 196 -4.67 13.02 11.98
C ASN A 196 -5.37 13.38 13.29
N ILE A 197 -6.49 14.11 13.17
CA ILE A 197 -7.32 14.52 14.31
C ILE A 197 -7.97 13.30 14.94
N ALA A 198 -8.58 12.44 14.11
CA ALA A 198 -9.19 11.20 14.55
C ALA A 198 -8.20 10.32 15.32
N ALA A 199 -6.98 10.16 14.79
CA ALA A 199 -5.94 9.36 15.42
C ALA A 199 -5.47 9.95 16.76
N GLU A 200 -5.44 11.27 16.91
CA GLU A 200 -5.08 11.90 18.19
C GLU A 200 -6.10 11.59 19.29
N ILE A 201 -7.39 11.75 18.98
CA ILE A 201 -8.48 11.39 19.90
C ILE A 201 -8.44 9.87 20.21
N ALA A 202 -8.23 9.03 19.19
CA ALA A 202 -8.17 7.58 19.38
C ALA A 202 -6.99 7.16 20.28
N ASN A 203 -5.82 7.77 20.09
CA ASN A 203 -4.62 7.43 20.84
C ASN A 203 -4.82 7.60 22.35
N GLU A 204 -5.51 8.66 22.75
CA GLU A 204 -5.72 8.96 24.15
C GLU A 204 -6.79 8.08 24.81
N HIS A 205 -7.81 7.66 24.05
CA HIS A 205 -9.01 7.07 24.64
C HIS A 205 -9.24 5.60 24.33
N ILE A 206 -8.61 5.02 23.30
CA ILE A 206 -8.98 3.66 22.87
C ILE A 206 -8.71 2.61 23.96
N LEU A 207 -7.62 2.74 24.71
CA LEU A 207 -7.28 1.77 25.77
C LEU A 207 -8.15 1.91 27.03
N SER A 208 -8.73 3.10 27.22
CA SER A 208 -9.67 3.38 28.29
C SER A 208 -11.12 3.18 27.87
N SER A 209 -11.38 2.84 26.60
CA SER A 209 -12.71 2.62 26.03
C SER A 209 -13.17 1.18 26.23
N GLY A 210 -14.45 0.99 26.51
CA GLY A 210 -15.09 -0.32 26.51
C GLY A 210 -15.17 -0.95 25.12
N LEU A 211 -15.05 -0.12 24.06
CA LEU A 211 -15.08 -0.55 22.66
C LEU A 211 -13.77 -1.17 22.19
N CYS A 212 -12.70 -1.14 22.99
CA CYS A 212 -11.41 -1.77 22.63
C CYS A 212 -11.48 -3.30 22.44
N LYS A 213 -12.64 -3.90 22.76
CA LYS A 213 -12.91 -5.33 22.57
C LYS A 213 -13.56 -5.62 21.22
N GLU A 214 -14.22 -4.62 20.66
CA GLU A 214 -15.02 -4.76 19.45
C GLU A 214 -14.10 -4.77 18.22
N PHE A 215 -14.03 -5.92 17.54
CA PHE A 215 -13.12 -6.14 16.41
C PHE A 215 -13.23 -5.03 15.34
N ASN A 216 -14.45 -4.66 14.94
CA ASN A 216 -14.66 -3.66 13.90
C ASN A 216 -14.18 -2.26 14.32
N ILE A 217 -14.29 -1.93 15.62
CA ILE A 217 -13.82 -0.65 16.15
C ILE A 217 -12.29 -0.63 16.17
N ILE A 218 -11.66 -1.69 16.65
CA ILE A 218 -10.20 -1.82 16.63
C ILE A 218 -9.65 -1.79 15.22
N LEU A 219 -10.30 -2.49 14.28
CA LEU A 219 -9.93 -2.48 12.88
C LEU A 219 -9.96 -1.05 12.30
N ALA A 220 -11.04 -0.30 12.57
CA ALA A 220 -11.19 1.08 12.12
C ALA A 220 -10.15 2.01 12.77
N VAL A 221 -9.90 1.88 14.07
CA VAL A 221 -8.90 2.69 14.79
C VAL A 221 -7.48 2.40 14.31
N VAL A 222 -7.11 1.13 14.11
CA VAL A 222 -5.81 0.76 13.54
C VAL A 222 -5.67 1.26 12.11
N GLY A 223 -6.75 1.20 11.32
CA GLY A 223 -6.81 1.81 9.98
C GLY A 223 -6.60 3.33 10.01
N CYS A 224 -7.19 4.02 10.99
CA CYS A 224 -7.01 5.44 11.21
C CYS A 224 -5.54 5.78 11.51
N PHE A 225 -4.91 5.07 12.46
CA PHE A 225 -3.49 5.27 12.78
C PHE A 225 -2.57 5.01 11.58
N ALA A 226 -2.87 3.97 10.80
CA ALA A 226 -2.08 3.65 9.61
C ALA A 226 -2.16 4.76 8.55
N THR A 227 -3.35 5.31 8.31
CA THR A 227 -3.54 6.39 7.34
C THR A 227 -2.91 7.70 7.82
N SER A 228 -2.94 7.97 9.13
CA SER A 228 -2.30 9.14 9.76
C SER A 228 -0.78 8.98 9.99
N ARG A 229 -0.13 7.95 9.44
CA ARG A 229 1.32 7.64 9.61
C ARG A 229 1.75 7.45 11.08
N LYS A 230 0.83 7.11 12.00
CA LYS A 230 1.11 6.77 13.41
C LYS A 230 1.26 5.25 13.56
N ILE A 231 2.23 4.68 12.83
CA ILE A 231 2.38 3.22 12.68
C ILE A 231 2.73 2.53 14.00
N ASP A 232 3.57 3.15 14.81
CA ASP A 232 3.89 2.72 16.17
C ASP A 232 2.64 2.50 17.04
N MET A 233 1.69 3.43 17.01
CA MET A 233 0.43 3.34 17.74
C MET A 233 -0.46 2.23 17.17
N ALA A 234 -0.56 2.14 15.85
CA ALA A 234 -1.28 1.06 15.18
C ALA A 234 -0.79 -0.33 15.63
N LEU A 235 0.53 -0.52 15.67
CA LEU A 235 1.17 -1.77 16.10
C LEU A 235 0.99 -2.03 17.60
N LYS A 236 1.06 -0.99 18.44
CA LYS A 236 0.84 -1.11 19.89
C LYS A 236 -0.58 -1.58 20.21
N ILE A 237 -1.59 -0.96 19.60
CA ILE A 237 -2.99 -1.34 19.81
C ILE A 237 -3.25 -2.77 19.30
N ALA A 238 -2.72 -3.10 18.12
CA ALA A 238 -2.86 -4.44 17.57
C ALA A 238 -2.18 -5.51 18.45
N LYS A 239 -1.02 -5.21 19.04
CA LYS A 239 -0.33 -6.07 20.02
C LYS A 239 -1.16 -6.32 21.27
N GLN A 240 -1.72 -5.27 21.86
CA GLN A 240 -2.56 -5.41 23.05
C GLN A 240 -3.84 -6.20 22.75
N TYR A 241 -4.44 -5.97 21.58
CA TYR A 241 -5.62 -6.72 21.15
C TYR A 241 -5.32 -8.22 21.04
N ILE A 242 -4.22 -8.61 20.38
CA ILE A 242 -3.87 -10.03 20.22
C ILE A 242 -3.46 -10.68 21.55
N GLU A 243 -2.92 -9.94 22.52
CA GLU A 243 -2.59 -10.46 23.84
C GLU A 243 -3.84 -10.70 24.69
N LEU A 244 -4.83 -9.80 24.62
CA LEU A 244 -6.02 -9.84 25.49
C LEU A 244 -7.13 -10.80 25.04
N TYR A 245 -7.28 -11.04 23.73
CA TYR A 245 -8.43 -11.79 23.21
C TYR A 245 -8.03 -13.10 22.57
N ASP A 246 -8.86 -14.14 22.73
CA ASP A 246 -8.65 -15.43 22.08
C ASP A 246 -8.48 -15.27 20.57
N TYR A 247 -7.60 -16.09 20.00
CA TYR A 247 -7.26 -15.94 18.59
C TYR A 247 -8.42 -16.39 17.71
N ASP A 248 -9.00 -15.44 16.99
CA ASP A 248 -9.81 -15.72 15.81
C ASP A 248 -8.98 -15.38 14.55
N SER A 249 -9.27 -16.09 13.48
CA SER A 249 -8.81 -15.84 12.12
C SER A 249 -8.91 -14.36 11.72
N SER A 250 -9.87 -13.59 12.23
CA SER A 250 -10.01 -12.16 11.88
C SER A 250 -8.87 -11.28 12.42
N ILE A 251 -8.16 -11.70 13.48
CA ILE A 251 -7.11 -10.90 14.15
C ILE A 251 -5.95 -10.57 13.22
N TYR A 252 -5.65 -11.40 12.21
CA TYR A 252 -4.54 -11.11 11.29
C TYR A 252 -4.75 -9.84 10.46
N ILE A 253 -6.00 -9.45 10.21
CA ILE A 253 -6.33 -8.26 9.43
C ILE A 253 -5.87 -7.00 10.19
N VAL A 254 -6.01 -7.01 11.52
CA VAL A 254 -5.70 -5.85 12.37
C VAL A 254 -4.23 -5.48 12.28
N PHE A 255 -3.29 -6.44 12.38
CA PHE A 255 -1.86 -6.12 12.38
C PHE A 255 -1.21 -6.08 11.00
N SER A 256 -1.90 -6.50 9.94
CA SER A 256 -1.41 -6.35 8.56
C SER A 256 -1.74 -4.97 7.96
N LEU A 257 -2.72 -4.24 8.54
CA LEU A 257 -3.09 -2.87 8.15
C LEU A 257 -1.95 -1.86 8.05
N PRO A 258 -1.03 -1.77 9.02
CA PRO A 258 0.09 -0.85 8.93
C PRO A 258 0.99 -1.13 7.71
N ALA A 259 1.12 -2.39 7.30
CA ALA A 259 1.87 -2.77 6.10
C ALA A 259 1.10 -2.47 4.80
N PHE A 260 -0.25 -2.52 4.81
CA PHE A 260 -1.08 -2.23 3.63
C PHE A 260 -0.97 -0.77 3.15
N ARG A 261 -0.70 0.20 4.04
CA ARG A 261 -0.70 1.63 3.68
C ARG A 261 0.60 2.14 3.03
N LYS A 262 1.50 1.24 2.59
CA LYS A 262 2.75 1.55 1.86
C LYS A 262 3.60 2.61 2.57
N VAL A 263 3.56 2.60 3.89
CA VAL A 263 4.40 3.45 4.73
C VAL A 263 5.75 2.79 4.87
N LYS A 264 6.81 3.46 4.43
CA LYS A 264 8.17 3.01 4.74
C LYS A 264 8.32 3.05 6.26
N MET A 265 8.29 1.88 6.88
CA MET A 265 8.51 1.76 8.32
C MET A 265 9.96 2.12 8.66
N THR A 266 10.13 2.80 9.78
CA THR A 266 11.40 2.89 10.49
C THR A 266 11.86 1.50 10.96
N ASN A 267 13.13 1.38 11.33
CA ASN A 267 13.65 0.11 11.83
C ASN A 267 12.93 -0.35 13.11
N SER A 268 12.56 0.57 14.01
CA SER A 268 11.81 0.26 15.24
C SER A 268 10.39 -0.23 14.94
N GLU A 269 9.66 0.45 14.06
CA GLU A 269 8.33 0.03 13.62
C GLU A 269 8.38 -1.34 12.94
N PHE A 270 9.41 -1.60 12.12
CA PHE A 270 9.58 -2.91 11.50
C PHE A 270 9.86 -4.02 12.52
N GLN A 271 10.67 -3.76 13.56
CA GLN A 271 10.88 -4.75 14.62
C GLN A 271 9.57 -5.02 15.39
N ALA A 272 8.79 -3.99 15.72
CA ALA A 272 7.50 -4.16 16.38
C ALA A 272 6.51 -4.93 15.49
N PHE A 273 6.47 -4.65 14.19
CA PHE A 273 5.68 -5.38 13.21
C PHE A 273 6.06 -6.86 13.14
N LYS A 274 7.37 -7.15 13.12
CA LYS A 274 7.91 -8.51 13.13
C LYS A 274 7.54 -9.26 14.41
N GLU A 275 7.74 -8.63 15.57
CA GLU A 275 7.38 -9.21 16.88
C GLU A 275 5.89 -9.56 16.92
N LEU A 276 5.03 -8.65 16.47
CA LEU A 276 3.59 -8.85 16.41
C LEU A 276 3.19 -10.02 15.50
N HIS A 277 3.81 -10.15 14.33
CA HIS A 277 3.59 -11.31 13.46
C HIS A 277 4.03 -12.62 14.12
N LEU A 278 5.14 -12.62 14.87
CA LEU A 278 5.60 -13.82 15.57
C LEU A 278 4.64 -14.24 16.69
N ILE A 279 4.13 -13.28 17.46
CA ILE A 279 3.07 -13.53 18.46
C ILE A 279 1.84 -14.13 17.78
N ALA A 280 1.42 -13.58 16.65
CA ALA A 280 0.27 -14.07 15.90
C ALA A 280 0.46 -15.49 15.36
N ILE A 281 1.64 -15.79 14.80
CA ILE A 281 1.99 -17.12 14.30
C ILE A 281 1.95 -18.14 15.44
N ASP A 282 2.53 -17.82 16.60
CA ASP A 282 2.55 -18.70 17.77
C ASP A 282 1.14 -18.95 18.30
N LYS A 283 0.33 -17.90 18.45
CA LYS A 283 -1.03 -18.00 18.95
C LYS A 283 -1.91 -18.83 18.01
N ALA A 284 -1.86 -18.55 16.71
CA ALA A 284 -2.58 -19.30 15.68
C ALA A 284 -2.23 -20.80 15.68
N LYS A 285 -0.95 -21.15 15.87
CA LYS A 285 -0.53 -22.56 15.97
C LYS A 285 -1.06 -23.22 17.23
N LYS A 286 -1.00 -22.54 18.38
CA LYS A 286 -1.48 -23.06 19.66
C LYS A 286 -3.00 -23.31 19.67
N THR A 287 -3.76 -22.50 18.95
CA THR A 287 -5.22 -22.61 18.82
C THR A 287 -5.68 -23.45 17.62
N GLY A 288 -4.76 -23.98 16.82
CA GLY A 288 -5.07 -24.86 15.68
C GLY A 288 -5.43 -24.16 14.37
N PHE A 289 -5.38 -22.82 14.31
CA PHE A 289 -5.62 -22.04 13.08
C PHE A 289 -4.39 -21.99 12.17
N MET A 290 -4.02 -23.15 11.62
CA MET A 290 -2.80 -23.31 10.81
C MET A 290 -2.79 -22.46 9.54
N GLU A 291 -3.94 -22.22 8.91
CA GLU A 291 -4.08 -21.34 7.74
C GLU A 291 -3.77 -19.87 8.08
N SER A 292 -4.22 -19.39 9.25
CA SER A 292 -3.88 -18.06 9.72
C SER A 292 -2.39 -17.95 10.05
N ALA A 293 -1.80 -18.98 10.68
CA ALA A 293 -0.36 -19.05 10.90
C ALA A 293 0.43 -19.03 9.58
N ALA A 294 -0.05 -19.75 8.56
CA ALA A 294 0.53 -19.75 7.23
C ALA A 294 0.48 -18.37 6.58
N THR A 295 -0.69 -17.71 6.63
CA THR A 295 -0.91 -16.35 6.13
C THR A 295 0.04 -15.35 6.79
N CYS A 296 0.18 -15.41 8.11
CA CYS A 296 1.09 -14.54 8.85
C CYS A 296 2.55 -14.79 8.46
N CYS A 297 2.96 -16.05 8.32
CA CYS A 297 4.29 -16.41 7.84
C CYS A 297 4.53 -15.86 6.43
N TYR A 298 3.59 -16.04 5.51
CA TYR A 298 3.70 -15.56 4.13
C TYR A 298 3.83 -14.02 4.08
N ASN A 299 2.97 -13.30 4.79
CA ASN A 299 2.98 -11.84 4.81
C ASN A 299 4.27 -11.28 5.45
N LEU A 300 4.74 -11.90 6.53
CA LEU A 300 6.03 -11.55 7.11
C LEU A 300 7.17 -11.80 6.12
N GLY A 301 7.19 -12.96 5.44
CA GLY A 301 8.14 -13.28 4.38
C GLY A 301 8.12 -12.26 3.24
N THR A 302 6.93 -11.83 2.80
CA THR A 302 6.73 -10.81 1.77
C THR A 302 7.30 -9.47 2.20
N TYR A 303 6.96 -9.00 3.40
CA TYR A 303 7.41 -7.71 3.90
C TYR A 303 8.94 -7.67 4.09
N MET A 304 9.50 -8.71 4.71
CA MET A 304 10.95 -8.87 4.87
C MET A 304 11.67 -8.97 3.53
N GLY A 305 11.06 -9.70 2.59
CA GLY A 305 11.54 -9.88 1.23
C GLY A 305 11.50 -8.58 0.42
N GLY A 306 10.53 -7.69 0.64
CA GLY A 306 10.40 -6.43 -0.08
C GLY A 306 11.35 -5.34 0.41
N ILE A 307 11.51 -5.18 1.73
CA ILE A 307 12.17 -3.99 2.29
C ILE A 307 13.68 -4.12 2.43
N SER A 308 14.17 -5.32 2.73
CA SER A 308 15.58 -5.45 3.04
C SER A 308 16.45 -5.56 1.78
N ARG A 309 17.51 -4.75 1.72
CA ARG A 309 18.63 -4.89 0.78
C ARG A 309 19.67 -5.92 1.26
N PHE A 310 19.58 -6.37 2.51
CA PHE A 310 20.59 -7.23 3.12
C PHE A 310 20.32 -8.71 2.84
N ARG A 311 21.39 -9.43 2.47
CA ARG A 311 21.35 -10.86 2.20
C ARG A 311 20.85 -11.69 3.39
N LYS A 312 21.15 -11.26 4.63
CA LYS A 312 20.71 -11.93 5.87
C LYS A 312 19.17 -11.97 5.95
N ASP A 313 18.52 -10.86 5.67
CA ASP A 313 17.08 -10.73 5.80
C ASP A 313 16.35 -11.46 4.67
N LYS A 314 16.93 -11.50 3.46
CA LYS A 314 16.42 -12.34 2.37
C LYS A 314 16.42 -13.84 2.73
N ARG A 315 17.46 -14.32 3.43
CA ARG A 315 17.49 -15.70 3.95
C ARG A 315 16.41 -15.92 5.01
N GLU A 316 16.16 -14.92 5.84
CA GLU A 316 15.11 -15.00 6.86
C GLU A 316 13.72 -15.00 6.23
N ALA A 317 13.47 -14.14 5.23
CA ALA A 317 12.24 -14.12 4.44
C ALA A 317 11.94 -15.50 3.82
N LEU A 318 12.96 -16.15 3.22
CA LEU A 318 12.82 -17.51 2.68
C LEU A 318 12.34 -18.51 3.74
N LYS A 319 12.84 -18.42 4.98
CA LYS A 319 12.38 -19.30 6.07
C LYS A 319 10.89 -19.14 6.32
N TYR A 320 10.38 -17.91 6.32
CA TYR A 320 8.95 -17.67 6.53
C TYR A 320 8.08 -18.15 5.38
N TYR A 321 8.52 -18.04 4.12
CA TYR A 321 7.81 -18.68 3.01
C TYR A 321 7.74 -20.21 3.18
N LEU A 322 8.85 -20.84 3.53
CA LEU A 322 8.87 -22.29 3.78
C LEU A 322 8.01 -22.68 5.00
N LEU A 323 7.98 -21.86 6.05
CA LEU A 323 7.08 -22.05 7.19
C LEU A 323 5.61 -21.88 6.80
N ALA A 324 5.27 -20.93 5.92
CA ALA A 324 3.92 -20.77 5.39
C ALA A 324 3.46 -22.05 4.69
N ALA A 325 4.26 -22.58 3.77
CA ALA A 325 3.97 -23.83 3.07
C ALA A 325 4.04 -25.09 3.94
N LYS A 326 4.65 -25.01 5.13
CA LYS A 326 4.61 -26.07 6.14
C LYS A 326 3.29 -26.02 6.91
N CYS A 327 2.80 -24.83 7.23
CA CYS A 327 1.53 -24.65 7.94
C CYS A 327 0.33 -24.91 7.03
N ASP A 328 0.39 -24.46 5.77
CA ASP A 328 -0.61 -24.72 4.73
C ASP A 328 0.09 -25.22 3.46
N PRO A 329 0.09 -26.55 3.21
CA PRO A 329 0.70 -27.13 2.02
C PRO A 329 0.09 -26.65 0.70
N SER A 330 -1.12 -26.09 0.70
CA SER A 330 -1.79 -25.62 -0.52
C SER A 330 -1.04 -24.45 -1.19
N TYR A 331 -0.21 -23.70 -0.46
CA TYR A 331 0.69 -22.68 -1.04
C TYR A 331 1.56 -23.24 -2.18
N LYS A 332 1.97 -24.51 -2.10
CA LYS A 332 2.77 -25.17 -3.14
C LYS A 332 2.03 -25.34 -4.47
N LYS A 333 0.71 -25.15 -4.49
CA LYS A 333 -0.14 -25.19 -5.69
C LYS A 333 -0.44 -23.80 -6.25
N ARG A 334 0.09 -22.74 -5.64
CA ARG A 334 -0.18 -21.34 -6.01
C ARG A 334 1.04 -20.77 -6.74
N ASN A 335 0.84 -20.19 -7.93
CA ASN A 335 1.92 -19.60 -8.74
C ASN A 335 2.76 -18.59 -7.95
N TYR A 336 2.12 -17.63 -7.30
CA TYR A 336 2.78 -16.52 -6.61
C TYR A 336 3.72 -16.98 -5.48
N PHE A 337 3.46 -18.14 -4.87
CA PHE A 337 4.36 -18.68 -3.85
C PHE A 337 5.74 -19.02 -4.44
N TRP A 338 5.75 -19.60 -5.64
CA TRP A 338 6.97 -19.94 -6.35
C TRP A 338 7.66 -18.70 -6.93
N GLU A 339 6.90 -17.71 -7.41
CA GLU A 339 7.40 -16.41 -7.88
C GLU A 339 8.24 -15.71 -6.81
N GLU A 340 7.70 -15.57 -5.60
CA GLU A 340 8.36 -14.87 -4.49
C GLU A 340 9.64 -15.58 -4.03
N ILE A 341 9.59 -16.91 -3.92
CA ILE A 341 10.78 -17.69 -3.55
C ILE A 341 11.84 -17.60 -4.65
N ALA A 342 11.45 -17.67 -5.93
CA ALA A 342 12.37 -17.55 -7.05
C ALA A 342 13.09 -16.19 -7.03
N GLY A 343 12.37 -15.09 -6.80
CA GLY A 343 12.94 -13.75 -6.67
C GLY A 343 13.92 -13.63 -5.52
N ILE A 344 13.59 -14.19 -4.34
CA ILE A 344 14.52 -14.22 -3.19
C ILE A 344 15.77 -15.03 -3.51
N LEU A 345 15.63 -16.20 -4.13
CA LEU A 345 16.76 -17.04 -4.52
C LEU A 345 17.67 -16.33 -5.53
N PHE A 346 17.10 -15.56 -6.46
CA PHE A 346 17.85 -14.74 -7.39
C PHE A 346 18.74 -13.73 -6.65
N VAL A 347 18.16 -12.94 -5.76
CA VAL A 347 18.89 -11.94 -4.95
C VAL A 347 19.94 -12.59 -4.05
N LEU A 348 19.70 -13.82 -3.58
CA LEU A 348 20.68 -14.59 -2.80
C LEU A 348 21.84 -15.15 -3.65
N GLY A 349 21.83 -14.96 -4.97
CA GLY A 349 22.81 -15.50 -5.92
C GLY A 349 22.64 -16.99 -6.17
N LYS A 350 21.44 -17.54 -5.95
CA LYS A 350 21.09 -18.96 -6.15
C LYS A 350 20.35 -19.14 -7.47
N PHE A 351 20.98 -18.67 -8.55
CA PHE A 351 20.38 -18.54 -9.87
C PHE A 351 19.79 -19.83 -10.42
N SER A 352 20.50 -20.97 -10.33
CA SER A 352 19.98 -22.26 -10.78
C SER A 352 18.75 -22.76 -10.00
N PHE A 353 18.59 -22.36 -8.74
CA PHE A 353 17.36 -22.64 -7.99
C PHE A 353 16.25 -21.65 -8.33
N SER A 354 16.61 -20.37 -8.50
CA SER A 354 15.67 -19.33 -8.93
C SER A 354 14.99 -19.71 -10.24
N GLU A 355 15.77 -20.14 -11.24
CA GLU A 355 15.28 -20.63 -12.53
C GLU A 355 14.23 -21.74 -12.38
N LYS A 356 14.55 -22.79 -11.62
CA LYS A 356 13.62 -23.91 -11.38
C LYS A 356 12.32 -23.47 -10.73
N PHE A 357 12.39 -22.50 -9.83
CA PHE A 357 11.22 -21.99 -9.12
C PHE A 357 10.38 -21.06 -10.01
N TYR A 358 10.98 -20.23 -10.86
CA TYR A 358 10.24 -19.50 -11.88
C TYR A 358 9.57 -20.44 -12.89
N ASN A 359 10.26 -21.50 -13.32
CA ASN A 359 9.64 -22.53 -14.18
C ASN A 359 8.41 -23.14 -13.51
N LYS A 360 8.53 -23.49 -12.23
CA LYS A 360 7.41 -24.01 -11.45
C LYS A 360 6.26 -23.02 -11.29
N ALA A 361 6.56 -21.73 -11.14
CA ALA A 361 5.53 -20.69 -11.13
C ALA A 361 4.74 -20.67 -12.45
N LEU A 362 5.44 -20.74 -13.59
CA LEU A 362 4.82 -20.80 -14.93
C LEU A 362 3.96 -22.06 -15.10
N GLU A 363 4.40 -23.23 -14.62
CA GLU A 363 3.60 -24.46 -14.59
C GLU A 363 2.28 -24.31 -13.83
N PHE A 364 2.23 -23.41 -12.82
CA PHE A 364 1.03 -23.06 -12.07
C PHE A 364 0.27 -21.84 -12.62
N GLY A 365 0.57 -21.40 -13.84
CA GLY A 365 -0.13 -20.30 -14.50
C GLY A 365 0.32 -18.90 -14.06
N ALA A 366 1.59 -18.73 -13.68
CA ALA A 366 2.18 -17.40 -13.54
C ALA A 366 2.10 -16.62 -14.87
N SER A 367 2.08 -15.29 -14.77
CA SER A 367 2.15 -14.40 -15.94
C SER A 367 3.41 -14.68 -16.77
N ILE A 368 3.31 -14.49 -18.09
CA ILE A 368 4.42 -14.69 -19.02
C ILE A 368 5.65 -13.83 -18.71
N ARG A 369 5.51 -12.72 -17.97
CA ARG A 369 6.65 -11.92 -17.47
C ARG A 369 7.68 -12.74 -16.67
N TYR A 370 7.23 -13.82 -16.01
CA TYR A 370 8.11 -14.70 -15.22
C TYR A 370 9.01 -15.56 -16.10
N MET A 371 8.72 -15.66 -17.39
CA MET A 371 9.59 -16.26 -18.39
C MET A 371 10.86 -15.44 -18.61
N ALA A 372 10.75 -14.11 -18.68
CA ALA A 372 11.90 -13.21 -18.76
C ALA A 372 12.75 -13.27 -17.48
N LEU A 373 12.11 -13.30 -16.30
CA LEU A 373 12.82 -13.46 -15.03
C LEU A 373 13.52 -14.83 -14.92
N ARG A 374 12.93 -15.88 -15.49
CA ARG A 374 13.57 -17.20 -15.62
C ARG A 374 14.77 -17.14 -16.56
N ALA A 375 14.64 -16.47 -17.70
CA ALA A 375 15.73 -16.27 -18.66
C ALA A 375 16.90 -15.52 -18.01
N ASP A 376 16.59 -14.51 -17.20
CA ASP A 376 17.59 -13.80 -16.40
C ASP A 376 18.30 -14.73 -15.39
N ALA A 377 17.54 -15.56 -14.68
CA ALA A 377 18.12 -16.57 -13.79
C ALA A 377 19.00 -17.59 -14.54
N LEU A 378 18.66 -17.97 -15.78
CA LEU A 378 19.51 -18.80 -16.64
C LEU A 378 20.81 -18.08 -17.02
N MET A 379 20.73 -16.82 -17.43
CA MET A 379 21.88 -15.99 -17.80
C MET A 379 22.85 -15.91 -16.62
N PHE A 380 22.37 -15.55 -15.43
CA PHE A 380 23.19 -15.50 -14.22
C PHE A 380 23.62 -16.88 -13.70
N ALA A 381 22.97 -17.97 -14.10
CA ALA A 381 23.47 -19.33 -13.85
C ALA A 381 24.61 -19.74 -14.80
N GLY A 382 24.96 -18.91 -15.78
CA GLY A 382 25.97 -19.20 -16.81
C GLY A 382 25.44 -20.01 -17.98
N ARG A 383 24.11 -20.16 -18.15
CA ARG A 383 23.47 -20.88 -19.26
C ARG A 383 23.03 -19.89 -20.33
N TYR A 384 23.98 -19.28 -21.02
CA TYR A 384 23.74 -18.13 -21.90
C TYR A 384 22.86 -18.47 -23.10
N LYS A 385 23.10 -19.62 -23.74
CA LYS A 385 22.28 -20.04 -24.89
C LYS A 385 20.82 -20.30 -24.51
N ASP A 386 20.60 -20.96 -23.37
CA ASP A 386 19.24 -21.21 -22.86
C ASP A 386 18.52 -19.92 -22.47
N ALA A 387 19.23 -18.99 -21.83
CA ALA A 387 18.70 -17.67 -21.51
C ALA A 387 18.27 -16.92 -22.78
N LYS A 388 19.10 -16.96 -23.82
CA LYS A 388 18.81 -16.31 -25.10
C LYS A 388 17.54 -16.86 -25.73
N ASN A 389 17.47 -18.17 -25.90
CA ASN A 389 16.31 -18.84 -26.50
C ASN A 389 15.02 -18.50 -25.72
N LEU A 390 15.09 -18.43 -24.39
CA LEU A 390 13.94 -18.11 -23.55
C LEU A 390 13.57 -16.62 -23.60
N PHE A 391 14.52 -15.70 -23.78
CA PHE A 391 14.21 -14.30 -24.05
C PHE A 391 13.59 -14.10 -25.44
N GLU A 392 14.07 -14.80 -26.47
CA GLU A 392 13.47 -14.78 -27.82
C GLU A 392 12.00 -15.23 -27.75
N GLU A 393 11.75 -16.38 -27.13
CA GLU A 393 10.39 -16.92 -26.96
C GLU A 393 9.50 -16.00 -26.10
N TYR A 394 10.06 -15.28 -25.13
CA TYR A 394 9.31 -14.26 -24.36
C TYR A 394 8.91 -13.07 -25.23
N VAL A 395 9.85 -12.52 -26.00
CA VAL A 395 9.63 -11.37 -26.89
C VAL A 395 8.62 -11.69 -27.98
N GLU A 396 8.61 -12.92 -28.50
CA GLU A 396 7.61 -13.38 -29.49
C GLU A 396 6.19 -13.48 -28.94
N LYS A 397 6.02 -13.62 -27.62
CA LYS A 397 4.73 -13.88 -26.98
C LYS A 397 4.11 -12.67 -26.29
N THR A 398 4.74 -11.50 -26.33
CA THR A 398 4.22 -10.28 -25.71
C THR A 398 4.47 -9.06 -26.60
N ASP A 399 3.45 -8.21 -26.74
CA ASP A 399 3.58 -6.94 -27.46
C ASP A 399 4.27 -5.87 -26.58
N GLU A 400 4.25 -6.06 -25.26
CA GLU A 400 4.86 -5.17 -24.27
C GLU A 400 6.10 -5.83 -23.68
N VAL A 401 7.27 -5.49 -24.23
CA VAL A 401 8.56 -5.98 -23.76
C VAL A 401 9.27 -4.89 -22.95
N ASP A 402 9.61 -5.18 -21.70
CA ASP A 402 10.43 -4.27 -20.91
C ASP A 402 11.81 -4.06 -21.54
N SER A 403 12.28 -2.82 -21.53
CA SER A 403 13.62 -2.42 -21.99
C SER A 403 14.75 -3.32 -21.49
N GLU A 404 14.66 -3.80 -20.24
CA GLU A 404 15.68 -4.69 -19.64
C GLU A 404 15.84 -5.99 -20.43
N TRP A 405 14.73 -6.60 -20.85
CA TRP A 405 14.74 -7.88 -21.55
C TRP A 405 15.22 -7.72 -23.00
N ILE A 406 14.88 -6.61 -23.65
CA ILE A 406 15.40 -6.25 -24.98
C ILE A 406 16.93 -6.14 -24.94
N LEU A 407 17.47 -5.39 -23.98
CA LEU A 407 18.92 -5.22 -23.86
C LEU A 407 19.62 -6.52 -23.49
N LYS A 408 19.07 -7.31 -22.56
CA LYS A 408 19.64 -8.62 -22.18
C LYS A 408 19.65 -9.60 -23.35
N LEU A 409 18.57 -9.66 -24.13
CA LEU A 409 18.52 -10.47 -25.35
C LEU A 409 19.62 -10.07 -26.33
N TRP A 410 19.74 -8.76 -26.60
CA TRP A 410 20.75 -8.26 -27.53
C TRP A 410 22.19 -8.54 -27.08
N VAL A 411 22.52 -8.31 -25.80
CA VAL A 411 23.89 -8.53 -25.32
C VAL A 411 24.28 -10.00 -25.24
N LEU A 412 23.34 -10.94 -25.18
CA LEU A 412 23.67 -12.37 -25.05
C LEU A 412 24.45 -12.90 -26.26
N ASP A 413 24.16 -12.42 -27.47
CA ASP A 413 24.95 -12.78 -28.66
C ASP A 413 26.38 -12.24 -28.58
N GLU A 414 26.53 -10.98 -28.17
CA GLU A 414 27.85 -10.35 -28.00
C GLU A 414 28.64 -10.99 -26.85
N LEU A 415 27.97 -11.32 -25.75
CA LEU A 415 28.53 -12.03 -24.62
C LEU A 415 29.10 -13.38 -25.05
N MET A 416 28.29 -14.21 -25.71
CA MET A 416 28.73 -15.54 -26.16
C MET A 416 29.84 -15.45 -27.20
N ARG A 417 29.82 -14.45 -28.10
CA ARG A 417 30.89 -14.19 -29.07
C ARG A 417 32.22 -13.86 -28.40
N ILE A 418 32.20 -12.98 -27.38
CA ILE A 418 33.42 -12.49 -26.73
C ILE A 418 33.95 -13.51 -25.72
N VAL A 419 33.09 -14.10 -24.90
CA VAL A 419 33.46 -15.12 -23.89
C VAL A 419 33.75 -16.47 -24.55
N LYS A 420 33.27 -16.69 -25.78
CA LYS A 420 33.43 -17.92 -26.58
C LYS A 420 32.89 -19.17 -25.89
N THR A 421 31.76 -19.02 -25.19
CA THR A 421 31.03 -20.14 -24.61
C THR A 421 29.54 -19.87 -24.56
N GLU A 422 28.76 -20.93 -24.73
CA GLU A 422 27.30 -20.93 -24.55
C GLU A 422 26.89 -21.26 -23.11
N ASN A 423 27.79 -21.95 -22.38
CA ASN A 423 27.55 -22.44 -21.03
C ASN A 423 28.83 -22.29 -20.18
N GLN A 424 28.68 -21.84 -18.94
CA GLN A 424 29.82 -21.60 -18.06
C GLN A 424 29.53 -21.95 -16.61
N THR A 425 30.42 -22.74 -16.01
CA THR A 425 30.53 -22.82 -14.56
C THR A 425 31.22 -21.55 -14.05
N ARG A 426 30.47 -20.67 -13.40
CA ARG A 426 30.95 -19.35 -13.00
C ARG A 426 31.74 -19.39 -11.69
N TYR A 427 32.82 -18.62 -11.62
CA TYR A 427 33.66 -18.39 -10.44
C TYR A 427 33.84 -16.88 -10.18
N PRO A 428 32.79 -16.16 -9.73
CA PRO A 428 32.78 -14.69 -9.72
C PRO A 428 33.89 -14.04 -8.90
N LEU A 429 34.22 -14.59 -7.72
CA LEU A 429 35.26 -14.04 -6.85
C LEU A 429 36.65 -14.11 -7.49
N LYS A 430 36.94 -15.22 -8.18
CA LYS A 430 38.22 -15.40 -8.87
C LYS A 430 38.34 -14.48 -10.08
N ALA A 431 37.25 -14.31 -10.84
CA ALA A 431 37.21 -13.37 -11.95
C ALA A 431 37.45 -11.92 -11.49
N ILE A 432 36.84 -11.51 -10.37
CA ILE A 432 37.05 -10.18 -9.76
C ILE A 432 38.52 -9.98 -9.37
N GLU A 433 39.13 -10.96 -8.69
CA GLU A 433 40.55 -10.90 -8.30
C GLU A 433 41.47 -10.67 -9.51
N ILE A 434 41.18 -11.36 -10.61
CA ILE A 434 41.94 -11.22 -11.85
C ILE A 434 41.69 -9.84 -12.49
N ALA A 435 40.43 -9.39 -12.57
CA ALA A 435 40.05 -8.12 -13.18
C ALA A 435 40.65 -6.89 -12.47
N LEU A 436 40.90 -6.98 -11.16
CA LEU A 436 41.57 -5.92 -10.38
C LEU A 436 42.99 -5.60 -10.85
N LYS A 437 43.62 -6.48 -11.63
CA LYS A 437 44.97 -6.25 -12.18
C LYS A 437 45.01 -5.20 -13.29
N LYS A 438 43.85 -4.81 -13.86
CA LYS A 438 43.68 -3.74 -14.86
C LYS A 438 44.61 -3.83 -16.09
N LYS A 439 44.84 -5.04 -16.61
CA LYS A 439 45.58 -5.28 -17.86
C LYS A 439 44.68 -5.98 -18.86
N GLU A 440 44.82 -5.73 -20.17
CA GLU A 440 43.96 -6.36 -21.20
C GLU A 440 43.84 -7.86 -20.98
N LYS A 441 44.96 -8.58 -21.03
CA LYS A 441 45.07 -10.04 -20.81
C LYS A 441 44.42 -10.54 -19.52
N SER A 442 44.24 -9.67 -18.52
CA SER A 442 43.56 -10.03 -17.28
C SER A 442 42.03 -10.05 -17.45
N PHE A 443 41.46 -9.27 -18.36
CA PHE A 443 40.03 -9.26 -18.62
C PHE A 443 39.59 -10.51 -19.38
N GLU A 444 40.29 -10.93 -20.44
CA GLU A 444 39.96 -12.18 -21.12
C GLU A 444 40.07 -13.38 -20.18
N LEU A 445 41.14 -13.42 -19.38
CA LEU A 445 41.31 -14.46 -18.36
C LEU A 445 40.21 -14.39 -17.29
N ALA A 446 39.75 -13.21 -16.88
CA ALA A 446 38.63 -13.08 -15.96
C ALA A 446 37.33 -13.65 -16.57
N PHE A 447 37.09 -13.44 -17.86
CA PHE A 447 35.91 -14.00 -18.55
C PHE A 447 35.92 -15.52 -18.63
N GLU A 448 37.08 -16.18 -18.66
CA GLU A 448 37.16 -17.64 -18.57
C GLU A 448 36.58 -18.17 -17.26
N TYR A 449 36.72 -17.41 -16.18
CA TYR A 449 36.17 -17.75 -14.86
C TYR A 449 34.73 -17.26 -14.66
N ASP A 450 34.41 -16.07 -15.13
CA ASP A 450 33.06 -15.52 -15.07
C ASP A 450 32.83 -14.52 -16.21
N GLY A 451 32.12 -14.98 -17.24
CA GLY A 451 31.70 -14.17 -18.38
C GLY A 451 30.77 -13.03 -18.00
N LEU A 452 30.20 -13.02 -16.79
CA LEU A 452 29.40 -11.93 -16.23
C LEU A 452 30.16 -11.21 -15.10
N CYS A 453 31.49 -11.12 -15.16
CA CYS A 453 32.26 -10.30 -14.24
C CYS A 453 32.13 -8.82 -14.62
N GLY A 454 31.22 -8.08 -13.95
CA GLY A 454 30.95 -6.66 -14.26
C GLY A 454 32.21 -5.78 -14.21
N LEU A 455 33.10 -5.97 -13.24
CA LEU A 455 34.37 -5.22 -13.15
C LEU A 455 35.29 -5.46 -14.35
N ALA A 456 35.37 -6.69 -14.87
CA ALA A 456 36.16 -7.00 -16.05
C ALA A 456 35.58 -6.31 -17.29
N TRP A 457 34.25 -6.32 -17.44
CA TRP A 457 33.55 -5.61 -18.51
C TRP A 457 33.76 -4.10 -18.44
N PHE A 458 33.61 -3.49 -17.27
CA PHE A 458 33.87 -2.06 -17.08
C PHE A 458 35.28 -1.67 -17.52
N ASN A 459 36.30 -2.36 -16.99
CA ASN A 459 37.70 -2.05 -17.30
C ASN A 459 38.04 -2.32 -18.77
N ARG A 460 37.46 -3.35 -19.38
CA ARG A 460 37.56 -3.59 -20.82
C ARG A 460 36.97 -2.41 -21.61
N GLY A 461 35.81 -1.90 -21.22
CA GLY A 461 35.18 -0.74 -21.84
C GLY A 461 36.09 0.50 -21.82
N VAL A 462 36.69 0.78 -20.66
CA VAL A 462 37.69 1.86 -20.51
C VAL A 462 38.87 1.65 -21.46
N GLN A 463 39.41 0.45 -21.54
CA GLN A 463 40.54 0.17 -22.42
C GLN A 463 40.18 0.30 -23.90
N LYS A 464 39.05 -0.27 -24.34
CA LYS A 464 38.60 -0.16 -25.73
C LYS A 464 38.30 1.29 -26.11
N ASN A 465 37.85 2.10 -25.15
CA ASN A 465 37.62 3.52 -25.38
C ASN A 465 38.94 4.27 -25.64
N LEU A 466 40.01 3.94 -24.89
CA LEU A 466 41.35 4.49 -25.15
C LEU A 466 41.86 4.13 -26.55
N ASN A 467 41.50 2.93 -27.03
CA ASN A 467 41.83 2.46 -28.37
C ASN A 467 40.86 2.96 -29.46
N LYS A 468 39.86 3.78 -29.11
CA LYS A 468 38.80 4.28 -30.00
C LYS A 468 37.98 3.17 -30.69
N ASP A 469 37.88 2.01 -30.05
CA ASP A 469 37.01 0.92 -30.52
C ASP A 469 35.60 1.12 -29.96
N HIS A 470 34.85 2.03 -30.59
CA HIS A 470 33.58 2.53 -30.06
C HIS A 470 32.53 1.42 -29.85
N ARG A 471 32.46 0.45 -30.77
CA ARG A 471 31.52 -0.68 -30.66
C ARG A 471 31.85 -1.55 -29.45
N GLU A 472 33.10 -1.96 -29.31
CA GLU A 472 33.50 -2.81 -28.18
C GLU A 472 33.43 -2.05 -26.84
N THR A 473 33.66 -0.74 -26.85
CA THR A 473 33.41 0.13 -25.69
C THR A 473 31.95 0.08 -25.26
N LEU A 474 31.01 0.34 -26.18
CA LEU A 474 29.57 0.34 -25.92
C LEU A 474 29.12 -1.02 -25.36
N ILE A 475 29.47 -2.12 -26.03
CA ILE A 475 29.12 -3.48 -25.61
C ILE A 475 29.63 -3.75 -24.19
N SER A 476 30.89 -3.40 -23.91
CA SER A 476 31.50 -3.70 -22.62
C SER A 476 30.81 -2.95 -21.48
N PHE A 477 30.56 -1.65 -21.65
CA PHE A 477 29.85 -0.88 -20.64
C PHE A 477 28.40 -1.35 -20.49
N LEU A 478 27.75 -1.80 -21.58
CA LEU A 478 26.35 -2.25 -21.52
C LEU A 478 26.23 -3.56 -20.74
N ILE A 479 27.11 -4.53 -20.98
CA ILE A 479 27.15 -5.76 -20.19
C ILE A 479 27.48 -5.42 -18.73
N SER A 480 28.42 -4.50 -18.48
CA SER A 480 28.73 -4.04 -17.13
C SER A 480 27.50 -3.48 -16.40
N GLY A 481 26.76 -2.56 -17.04
CA GLY A 481 25.55 -1.96 -16.49
C GLY A 481 24.46 -3.00 -16.23
N LEU A 482 24.21 -3.93 -17.15
CA LEU A 482 23.19 -4.97 -16.98
C LEU A 482 23.52 -5.96 -15.85
N VAL A 483 24.81 -6.26 -15.64
CA VAL A 483 25.26 -7.15 -14.56
C VAL A 483 25.33 -6.42 -13.21
N GLN A 484 25.66 -5.12 -13.23
CA GLN A 484 25.77 -4.27 -12.04
C GLN A 484 24.84 -3.06 -12.18
N PRO A 485 23.52 -3.25 -12.09
CA PRO A 485 22.55 -2.22 -12.45
C PRO A 485 22.57 -0.98 -11.55
N ASN A 486 23.20 -1.06 -10.36
CA ASN A 486 23.41 0.08 -9.46
C ASN A 486 24.69 0.87 -9.78
N ASP A 487 25.48 0.46 -10.79
CA ASP A 487 26.67 1.18 -11.23
C ASP A 487 26.28 2.29 -12.21
N ILE A 488 26.05 3.47 -11.66
CA ILE A 488 25.67 4.67 -12.42
C ILE A 488 26.76 5.03 -13.45
N GLU A 489 28.03 4.85 -13.12
CA GLU A 489 29.14 5.17 -14.00
C GLU A 489 29.13 4.26 -15.23
N ALA A 490 28.86 2.96 -15.07
CA ALA A 490 28.69 2.05 -16.19
C ALA A 490 27.57 2.53 -17.13
N TRP A 491 26.40 2.88 -16.59
CA TRP A 491 25.27 3.35 -17.40
C TRP A 491 25.55 4.67 -18.14
N LEU A 492 26.20 5.62 -17.49
CA LEU A 492 26.59 6.88 -18.13
C LEU A 492 27.57 6.63 -19.27
N ASN A 493 28.54 5.72 -19.07
CA ASN A 493 29.47 5.34 -20.13
C ASN A 493 28.78 4.62 -21.30
N VAL A 494 27.75 3.80 -21.07
CA VAL A 494 26.93 3.24 -22.16
C VAL A 494 26.30 4.36 -22.98
N LEU A 495 25.63 5.30 -22.30
CA LEU A 495 24.91 6.39 -22.95
C LEU A 495 25.84 7.26 -23.80
N PHE A 496 27.00 7.65 -23.26
CA PHE A 496 27.98 8.44 -24.03
C PHE A 496 28.65 7.64 -25.15
N SER A 497 28.85 6.34 -24.98
CA SER A 497 29.42 5.49 -26.03
C SER A 497 28.44 5.25 -27.18
N ALA A 498 27.13 5.20 -26.89
CA ALA A 498 26.09 5.00 -27.90
C ALA A 498 26.05 6.14 -28.92
N PHE A 499 26.33 7.39 -28.51
CA PHE A 499 26.44 8.52 -29.45
C PHE A 499 27.59 8.39 -30.46
N ASN A 500 28.61 7.58 -30.16
CA ASN A 500 29.71 7.32 -31.09
C ASN A 500 29.46 6.09 -31.98
N CYS A 501 28.30 5.42 -31.85
CA CYS A 501 27.91 4.25 -32.64
C CYS A 501 26.51 4.48 -33.23
N PRO A 502 26.38 5.20 -34.37
CA PRO A 502 25.08 5.53 -34.97
C PRO A 502 24.15 4.33 -35.17
N GLU A 503 24.70 3.16 -35.48
CA GLU A 503 23.97 1.90 -35.66
C GLU A 503 23.28 1.38 -34.38
N TYR A 504 23.67 1.88 -33.21
CA TYR A 504 23.16 1.47 -31.89
C TYR A 504 22.44 2.58 -31.13
N VAL A 505 22.12 3.71 -31.78
CA VAL A 505 21.37 4.82 -31.18
C VAL A 505 20.00 4.38 -30.64
N TRP A 506 19.39 3.35 -31.25
CA TRP A 506 18.12 2.77 -30.80
C TRP A 506 18.19 2.15 -29.39
N LEU A 507 19.38 1.87 -28.85
CA LEU A 507 19.54 1.38 -27.48
C LEU A 507 19.30 2.47 -26.42
N ILE A 508 19.45 3.75 -26.78
CA ILE A 508 19.44 4.88 -25.83
C ILE A 508 18.16 4.91 -24.97
N PRO A 509 16.93 4.84 -25.54
CA PRO A 509 15.72 4.86 -24.74
C PRO A 509 15.66 3.72 -23.73
N HIS A 510 16.13 2.53 -24.11
CA HIS A 510 16.15 1.36 -23.24
C HIS A 510 17.16 1.49 -22.09
N VAL A 511 18.38 1.96 -22.41
CA VAL A 511 19.44 2.20 -21.43
C VAL A 511 19.00 3.22 -20.39
N VAL A 512 18.44 4.34 -20.84
CA VAL A 512 17.96 5.43 -19.97
C VAL A 512 16.83 4.94 -19.07
N SER A 513 15.88 4.18 -19.63
CA SER A 513 14.76 3.62 -18.88
C SER A 513 15.24 2.75 -17.72
N ILE A 514 16.18 1.84 -17.95
CA ILE A 514 16.70 0.93 -16.92
C ILE A 514 17.57 1.68 -15.92
N ALA A 515 18.49 2.52 -16.41
CA ALA A 515 19.40 3.27 -15.55
C ALA A 515 18.62 4.15 -14.56
N TYR A 516 17.57 4.83 -15.03
CA TYR A 516 16.69 5.61 -14.16
C TYR A 516 15.81 4.72 -13.27
N PHE A 517 15.24 3.62 -13.77
CA PHE A 517 14.44 2.70 -12.96
C PHE A 517 15.20 2.22 -11.71
N VAL A 518 16.48 1.89 -11.88
CA VAL A 518 17.30 1.33 -10.80
C VAL A 518 17.89 2.41 -9.90
N ASN A 519 18.36 3.52 -10.47
CA ASN A 519 19.17 4.51 -9.75
C ASN A 519 18.41 5.82 -9.43
N GLY A 520 17.21 6.02 -9.99
CA GLY A 520 16.36 7.18 -9.78
C GLY A 520 17.04 8.51 -10.10
N GLU A 521 16.71 9.52 -9.30
CA GLU A 521 17.21 10.91 -9.46
C GLU A 521 18.75 11.03 -9.40
N GLU A 522 19.43 10.09 -8.76
CA GLU A 522 20.89 10.14 -8.66
C GLU A 522 21.57 9.93 -10.03
N PHE A 523 21.00 9.07 -10.88
CA PHE A 523 21.45 8.91 -12.27
C PHE A 523 21.28 10.22 -13.05
N LEU A 524 20.12 10.88 -12.93
CA LEU A 524 19.85 12.15 -13.59
C LEU A 524 20.82 13.25 -13.17
N ARG A 525 21.07 13.34 -11.86
CA ARG A 525 21.95 14.34 -11.28
C ARG A 525 23.35 14.21 -11.86
N GLN A 526 23.90 12.99 -11.88
CA GLN A 526 25.23 12.73 -12.44
C GLN A 526 25.27 12.92 -13.95
N PHE A 527 24.25 12.45 -14.69
CA PHE A 527 24.13 12.69 -16.13
C PHE A 527 24.18 14.19 -16.47
N SER A 528 23.34 14.97 -15.81
CA SER A 528 23.24 16.41 -16.02
C SER A 528 24.54 17.13 -15.70
N GLN A 529 25.26 16.69 -14.66
CA GLN A 529 26.56 17.23 -14.31
C GLN A 529 27.58 16.98 -15.43
N ILE A 530 27.70 15.75 -15.93
CA ILE A 530 28.65 15.43 -17.00
C ILE A 530 28.32 16.20 -18.28
N VAL A 531 27.04 16.29 -18.68
CA VAL A 531 26.65 17.06 -19.87
C VAL A 531 27.01 18.54 -19.75
N LYS A 532 26.87 19.13 -18.55
CA LYS A 532 27.26 20.52 -18.29
C LYS A 532 28.77 20.74 -18.43
N GLU A 533 29.58 19.77 -18.00
CA GLU A 533 31.05 19.83 -18.05
C GLU A 533 31.63 19.59 -19.46
N LYS A 534 30.89 18.93 -20.37
CA LYS A 534 31.33 18.70 -21.76
C LYS A 534 31.46 20.01 -22.54
N ASN A 535 32.43 20.07 -23.46
CA ASN A 535 32.61 21.20 -24.37
C ASN A 535 31.61 21.13 -25.55
N LEU A 536 30.33 21.35 -25.26
CA LEU A 536 29.22 21.39 -26.22
C LEU A 536 28.53 22.75 -26.20
N PRO A 537 27.93 23.21 -27.33
CA PRO A 537 27.06 24.37 -27.35
C PRO A 537 25.93 24.26 -26.31
N ARG A 538 25.50 25.40 -25.76
CA ARG A 538 24.49 25.44 -24.69
C ARG A 538 23.17 24.82 -25.17
N GLU A 539 22.79 25.08 -26.40
CA GLU A 539 21.57 24.59 -27.04
C GLU A 539 21.58 23.06 -27.09
N ALA A 540 22.69 22.46 -27.55
CA ALA A 540 22.86 21.01 -27.62
C ALA A 540 22.81 20.34 -26.23
N LYS A 541 23.41 20.96 -25.20
CA LYS A 541 23.32 20.47 -23.81
C LYS A 541 21.88 20.44 -23.33
N THR A 542 21.13 21.51 -23.58
CA THR A 542 19.72 21.63 -23.20
C THR A 542 18.86 20.60 -23.94
N GLU A 543 19.07 20.42 -25.23
CA GLU A 543 18.33 19.44 -26.05
C GLU A 543 18.55 18.01 -25.56
N ILE A 544 19.81 17.62 -25.30
CA ILE A 544 20.15 16.30 -24.77
C ILE A 544 19.45 16.04 -23.43
N ILE A 545 19.50 17.01 -22.50
CA ILE A 545 18.84 16.89 -21.19
C ILE A 545 17.33 16.74 -21.36
N ASN A 546 16.72 17.50 -22.28
CA ASN A 546 15.27 17.44 -22.51
C ASN A 546 14.84 16.09 -23.10
N ILE A 547 15.58 15.54 -24.07
CA ILE A 547 15.27 14.22 -24.66
C ILE A 547 15.28 13.14 -23.57
N ILE A 548 16.31 13.12 -22.72
CA ILE A 548 16.40 12.17 -21.60
C ILE A 548 15.23 12.38 -20.62
N GLY A 549 14.91 13.63 -20.30
CA GLY A 549 13.75 13.97 -19.46
C GLY A 549 12.42 13.45 -20.02
N THR A 550 12.21 13.55 -21.33
CA THR A 550 10.99 13.03 -22.00
C THR A 550 10.88 11.51 -21.91
N ILE A 551 11.94 10.77 -22.25
CA ILE A 551 11.98 9.30 -22.17
C ILE A 551 11.60 8.84 -20.75
N MET A 552 12.11 9.54 -19.75
CA MET A 552 11.86 9.20 -18.35
C MET A 552 10.44 9.54 -17.89
N HIS A 553 9.89 10.66 -18.32
CA HIS A 553 8.51 11.03 -17.99
C HIS A 553 7.50 10.07 -18.60
N GLU A 554 7.77 9.54 -19.80
CA GLU A 554 6.98 8.48 -20.40
C GLU A 554 7.10 7.18 -19.61
N PHE A 555 8.32 6.83 -19.19
CA PHE A 555 8.58 5.61 -18.41
C PHE A 555 7.94 5.65 -17.01
N SER A 556 8.03 6.77 -16.28
CA SER A 556 7.52 6.88 -14.90
C SER A 556 6.00 6.68 -14.81
N LYS A 557 5.25 7.05 -15.85
CA LYS A 557 3.80 6.79 -15.93
C LYS A 557 3.44 5.29 -15.95
N SER A 558 4.39 4.41 -16.31
CA SER A 558 4.11 2.99 -16.58
C SER A 558 4.45 2.02 -15.43
N LYS A 559 5.25 2.42 -14.42
CA LYS A 559 5.88 1.46 -13.48
C LYS A 559 5.74 1.75 -11.98
N GLU A 560 4.59 2.24 -11.50
CA GLU A 560 4.28 2.13 -10.07
C GLU A 560 4.03 0.67 -9.65
N GLN A 561 5.08 -0.14 -9.49
CA GLN A 561 4.95 -1.47 -8.89
C GLN A 561 4.83 -1.35 -7.37
N ARG A 562 3.77 -1.94 -6.85
CA ARG A 562 3.31 -1.83 -5.47
C ARG A 562 3.51 -3.17 -4.76
N PRO A 563 4.01 -3.21 -3.51
CA PRO A 563 4.06 -4.46 -2.76
C PRO A 563 2.63 -4.98 -2.58
N ILE A 564 2.39 -6.20 -3.05
CA ILE A 564 1.07 -6.85 -3.00
C ILE A 564 0.96 -7.65 -1.72
N ILE A 565 0.03 -7.27 -0.84
CA ILE A 565 -0.35 -8.10 0.30
C ILE A 565 -1.69 -8.75 -0.01
N ARG A 566 -1.82 -10.03 0.34
CA ARG A 566 -2.96 -10.88 -0.02
C ARG A 566 -3.76 -11.22 1.23
N LEU A 567 -5.06 -10.92 1.23
CA LEU A 567 -6.00 -11.38 2.25
C LEU A 567 -6.63 -12.69 1.78
N PHE A 568 -6.47 -13.76 2.55
CA PHE A 568 -7.09 -15.04 2.24
C PHE A 568 -8.47 -15.13 2.86
N ASN A 569 -9.45 -15.50 2.04
CA ASN A 569 -10.78 -15.85 2.47
C ASN A 569 -10.79 -17.30 3.00
N PRO A 570 -11.78 -17.67 3.84
CA PRO A 570 -11.92 -19.04 4.35
C PRO A 570 -12.09 -20.11 3.26
N ASP A 571 -12.50 -19.74 2.05
CA ASP A 571 -12.65 -20.64 0.90
C ASP A 571 -11.35 -20.86 0.11
N GLY A 572 -10.23 -20.32 0.60
CA GLY A 572 -8.91 -20.40 -0.04
C GLY A 572 -8.70 -19.41 -1.19
N THR A 573 -9.71 -18.62 -1.56
CA THR A 573 -9.53 -17.49 -2.48
C THR A 573 -8.78 -16.35 -1.78
N TYR A 574 -8.26 -15.39 -2.54
CA TYR A 574 -7.64 -14.21 -1.95
C TYR A 574 -8.07 -12.92 -2.63
N LYS A 575 -8.14 -11.87 -1.83
CA LYS A 575 -8.24 -10.49 -2.31
C LYS A 575 -6.84 -9.87 -2.29
N VAL A 576 -6.40 -9.36 -3.43
CA VAL A 576 -5.27 -8.43 -3.47
C VAL A 576 -5.77 -7.09 -2.94
N ILE A 577 -5.11 -6.60 -1.90
CA ILE A 577 -5.30 -5.22 -1.47
C ILE A 577 -4.12 -4.43 -2.00
N ASP A 578 -4.44 -3.45 -2.84
CA ASP A 578 -3.50 -2.51 -3.41
C ASP A 578 -3.37 -1.27 -2.53
#